data_AF-A0A5K1BGH3-F1
#
_entry.id   AF-A0A5K1BGH3-F1
#
_cell.length_a   1.000
_cell.length_b   1.000
_cell.length_c   1.000
_cell.angle_alpha   90.00
_cell.angle_beta   90.00
_cell.angle_gamma   90.00
#
_symmetry.space_group_name_H-M   'P 1'
#
loop_
_entity.id
_entity.type
_entity.pdbx_description
1 polymer ?
#
loop_
_entity_poly.entity_id
_entity_poly.type
_entity_poly.pdbx_seq_one_letter_code
_entity_poly.pdbx_strand_id
1 'polypeptide(L)'
;ESVIPGDKMDLILDRKSIELEAIDFHICTHSDIFVPAIPGLFYANVVGRRIAAGRTQILVPTSNPTSGSLSRYVSDKSHLAYSCLC
;
A
#
# COMPACT_ATOMS: atom_id res chain seq x y z
N GLU A 1 29.44 8.69 24.54
CA GLU A 1 28.10 8.07 24.60
C GLU A 1 27.08 9.18 24.82
N SER A 2 26.29 9.54 23.81
CA SER A 2 25.30 10.62 23.91
C SER A 2 23.94 10.04 24.30
N VAL A 3 23.49 10.31 25.52
CA VAL A 3 22.15 9.95 25.97
C VAL A 3 21.15 10.81 25.18
N ILE A 4 20.33 10.16 24.36
CA ILE A 4 19.27 10.84 23.60
C ILE A 4 18.13 11.14 24.59
N PRO A 5 17.68 12.40 24.71
CA PRO A 5 16.52 12.77 25.52
C PRO A 5 15.27 11.98 25.09
N GLY A 6 14.45 11.52 26.04
CA GLY A 6 13.32 10.63 25.77
C GLY A 6 12.29 11.21 24.79
N ASP A 7 12.06 12.52 24.83
CA ASP A 7 11.23 13.29 23.88
C ASP A 7 11.74 13.24 22.43
N LYS A 8 13.06 13.10 22.24
CA LYS A 8 13.66 12.96 20.91
C LYS A 8 13.64 11.52 20.41
N MET A 9 13.45 10.53 21.28
CA MET A 9 13.38 9.12 20.88
C MET A 9 12.09 8.83 20.11
N ASP A 10 10.96 9.35 20.57
CA ASP A 10 9.66 9.16 19.91
C ASP A 10 9.68 9.74 18.48
N LEU A 11 10.21 10.95 18.30
CA LEU A 11 10.37 11.58 16.98
C LEU A 11 11.27 10.76 16.03
N ILE A 12 12.32 10.12 16.55
CA ILE A 12 13.20 9.26 15.75
C ILE A 12 12.48 7.97 15.35
N LEU A 13 11.71 7.38 16.26
CA LEU A 13 10.93 6.17 16.00
C LEU A 13 9.82 6.44 14.99
N ASP A 14 9.09 7.54 15.14
CA ASP A 14 8.05 7.98 14.20
C ASP A 14 8.64 8.24 12.81
N ARG A 15 9.78 8.94 12.75
CA ARG A 15 10.48 9.17 11.49
C ARG A 15 10.89 7.86 10.81
N LYS A 16 11.47 6.92 11.56
CA LYS A 16 11.83 5.60 11.02
C LYS A 16 10.61 4.83 10.53
N SER A 17 9.49 4.91 11.24
CA SER A 17 8.22 4.30 10.84
C SER A 17 7.73 4.86 9.50
N ILE A 18 7.75 6.19 9.35
CA ILE A 18 7.37 6.86 8.09
C ILE A 18 8.32 6.48 6.94
N GLU A 19 9.63 6.46 7.20
CA GLU A 19 10.63 6.07 6.20
C GLU A 19 10.42 4.61 5.73
N LEU A 20 10.10 3.70 6.67
CA LEU A 20 9.79 2.31 6.35
C LEU A 20 8.50 2.20 5.51
N GLU A 21 7.44 2.91 5.90
CA GLU A 21 6.16 2.92 5.19
C GLU A 21 6.30 3.49 3.77
N ALA A 22 7.15 4.50 3.58
CA ALA A 22 7.45 5.06 2.26
C ALA A 22 8.18 4.07 1.34
N ILE A 23 9.10 3.27 1.89
CA ILE A 23 9.79 2.20 1.16
C ILE A 23 8.80 1.10 0.78
N ASP A 24 8.00 0.62 1.73
CA ASP A 24 6.97 -0.40 1.48
C ASP A 24 5.99 0.09 0.42
N PHE A 25 5.56 1.35 0.50
CA PHE A 25 4.68 1.96 -0.50
C PHE A 25 5.32 1.96 -1.89
N HIS A 26 6.60 2.35 -2.01
CA HIS A 26 7.30 2.36 -3.29
C HIS A 26 7.40 0.95 -3.90
N ILE A 27 7.78 -0.05 -3.10
CA ILE A 27 7.89 -1.44 -3.54
C ILE A 27 6.52 -1.97 -3.99
N CYS A 28 5.48 -1.81 -3.15
CA CYS A 28 4.14 -2.30 -3.45
C CYS A 28 3.50 -1.62 -4.67
N THR A 29 3.86 -0.36 -4.97
CA THR A 29 3.32 0.34 -6.15
C THR A 29 4.02 -0.03 -7.46
N HIS A 30 5.26 -0.52 -7.41
CA HIS A 30 6.05 -0.88 -8.60
C HIS A 30 6.11 -2.39 -8.90
N SER A 31 5.75 -3.26 -7.95
CA SER A 31 5.74 -4.71 -8.14
C SER A 31 4.85 -5.17 -9.28
N ASP A 32 5.12 -6.35 -9.86
CA ASP A 32 4.28 -6.92 -10.92
C ASP A 32 2.90 -7.30 -10.39
N ILE A 33 2.86 -7.96 -9.23
CA ILE A 33 1.64 -8.36 -8.52
C ILE A 33 1.67 -7.76 -7.12
N PHE A 34 0.53 -7.24 -6.66
CA PHE A 34 0.35 -6.80 -5.28
C PHE A 34 -0.74 -7.61 -4.59
N VAL A 35 -0.42 -8.15 -3.41
CA VAL A 35 -1.33 -8.94 -2.57
C VAL A 35 -1.42 -8.26 -1.21
N PRO A 36 -2.52 -7.56 -0.88
CA PRO A 36 -2.68 -6.93 0.41
C PRO A 36 -2.99 -7.98 1.48
N ALA A 37 -2.38 -7.83 2.65
CA ALA A 37 -2.72 -8.65 3.83
C ALA A 37 -4.00 -8.17 4.52
N ILE A 38 -4.19 -6.85 4.61
CA ILE A 38 -5.29 -6.22 5.35
C ILE A 38 -5.85 -5.05 4.53
N PRO A 39 -7.18 -4.88 4.44
CA PRO A 39 -7.77 -3.68 3.85
C PRO A 39 -7.50 -2.45 4.73
N GLY A 40 -7.26 -1.29 4.12
CA GLY A 40 -7.00 -0.04 4.86
C GLY A 40 -6.48 1.09 3.98
N LEU A 41 -6.07 2.19 4.61
CA LEU A 41 -5.56 3.39 3.93
C LEU A 41 -4.31 3.09 3.09
N PHE A 42 -3.34 2.35 3.63
CA PHE A 42 -2.13 1.95 2.89
C PHE A 42 -2.50 1.15 1.63
N TYR A 43 -3.37 0.15 1.78
CA TYR A 43 -3.89 -0.64 0.65
C TYR A 43 -4.57 0.24 -0.41
N ALA A 44 -5.48 1.13 0.00
CA ALA A 44 -6.17 2.05 -0.92
C ALA A 44 -5.18 2.96 -1.67
N ASN A 45 -4.20 3.52 -0.97
CA ASN A 45 -3.18 4.39 -1.58
C ASN A 45 -2.32 3.62 -2.59
N VAL A 46 -1.85 2.41 -2.25
CA VAL A 46 -1.08 1.56 -3.17
C VAL A 46 -1.90 1.25 -4.41
N VAL A 47 -3.16 0.83 -4.24
CA VAL A 47 -4.08 0.53 -5.33
C VAL A 47 -4.27 1.74 -6.23
N GLY A 48 -4.51 2.92 -5.66
CA GLY A 48 -4.69 4.15 -6.42
C GLY A 48 -3.49 4.47 -7.29
N ARG A 49 -2.28 4.39 -6.73
CA ARG A 49 -1.03 4.63 -7.48
C ARG A 49 -0.84 3.60 -8.59
N ARG A 50 -1.12 2.33 -8.30
CA ARG A 50 -1.04 1.23 -9.28
C ARG A 50 -2.04 1.39 -10.43
N ILE A 51 -3.28 1.77 -10.15
CA ILE A 51 -4.30 2.07 -11.17
C ILE A 51 -3.82 3.19 -12.09
N ALA A 52 -3.34 4.30 -11.53
CA ALA A 52 -2.84 5.43 -12.30
C ALA A 52 -1.65 5.05 -13.21
N ALA A 53 -0.85 4.05 -12.81
CA ALA A 53 0.26 3.52 -13.59
C ALA A 53 -0.11 2.34 -14.51
N GLY A 54 -1.39 1.95 -14.58
CA GLY A 54 -1.86 0.80 -15.37
C GLY A 54 -1.48 -0.58 -14.80
N ARG A 55 -1.01 -0.66 -13.54
CA ARG A 55 -0.55 -1.90 -12.87
C ARG A 55 -1.66 -2.57 -12.08
N THR A 56 -2.72 -3.02 -12.77
CA THR A 56 -3.97 -3.48 -12.13
C THR A 56 -3.95 -4.93 -11.63
N GLN A 57 -2.80 -5.62 -11.66
CA GLN A 57 -2.63 -6.96 -11.10
C GLN A 57 -2.59 -6.89 -9.55
N ILE A 58 -3.79 -6.85 -8.96
CA ILE A 58 -4.00 -6.74 -7.51
C ILE A 58 -4.89 -7.89 -7.06
N LEU A 59 -4.32 -8.84 -6.31
CA LEU A 59 -5.01 -10.06 -5.90
C LEU A 59 -5.32 -10.00 -4.41
N VAL A 60 -6.60 -10.06 -4.04
CA VAL A 60 -7.04 -10.12 -2.65
C VAL A 60 -7.15 -11.59 -2.24
N PRO A 61 -6.52 -12.02 -1.12
CA PRO A 61 -6.68 -13.37 -0.61
C PRO A 61 -8.15 -13.73 -0.37
N THR A 62 -8.55 -14.93 -0.76
CA THR A 62 -9.87 -15.48 -0.45
C THR A 62 -9.77 -16.42 0.75
N SER A 63 -10.91 -16.98 1.21
CA SER A 63 -10.92 -17.98 2.28
C SER A 63 -10.07 -19.22 1.98
N ASN A 64 -9.74 -19.46 0.71
CA ASN A 64 -8.75 -20.44 0.31
C ASN A 64 -7.39 -19.73 0.04
N PRO A 65 -6.34 -20.03 0.81
CA PRO A 65 -5.03 -19.36 0.71
C PRO A 65 -4.30 -19.63 -0.62
N THR A 66 -4.73 -20.65 -1.37
CA THR A 66 -4.18 -20.97 -2.70
C THR A 66 -4.83 -20.17 -3.83
N SER A 67 -5.88 -19.41 -3.56
CA SER A 67 -6.60 -18.63 -4.57
C SER A 67 -6.78 -17.18 -4.14
N GLY A 68 -6.35 -16.25 -5.01
CA GLY A 68 -6.66 -14.83 -4.92
C GLY A 68 -7.70 -14.44 -5.97
N SER A 69 -8.56 -13.47 -5.64
CA SER A 69 -9.45 -12.84 -6.62
C SER A 69 -8.93 -11.47 -6.99
N LEU A 70 -9.24 -11.02 -8.21
CA LEU A 70 -8.94 -9.64 -8.61
C LEU A 70 -9.67 -8.68 -7.66
N SER A 71 -8.95 -7.69 -7.15
CA SER A 71 -9.50 -6.67 -6.27
C SER A 71 -10.75 -6.01 -6.87
N ARG A 72 -11.80 -5.80 -6.05
CA ARG A 72 -13.00 -5.03 -6.43
C ARG A 72 -12.69 -3.60 -6.84
N TYR A 73 -11.59 -3.03 -6.35
CA TYR A 73 -11.14 -1.72 -6.81
C TYR A 73 -10.86 -1.73 -8.31
N VAL A 74 -10.36 -2.85 -8.84
CA VAL A 74 -10.07 -3.03 -10.26
C VAL A 74 -11.26 -3.60 -11.02
N SER A 75 -11.85 -4.71 -10.56
CA SER A 75 -12.93 -5.40 -11.30
C SER A 75 -14.15 -4.50 -11.49
N ASP A 76 -14.53 -3.78 -10.43
CA ASP A 76 -15.74 -2.96 -10.40
C ASP A 76 -15.42 -1.48 -10.67
N LYS A 77 -14.13 -1.16 -10.93
CA LYS A 77 -13.61 0.22 -11.04
C LYS A 77 -14.05 1.13 -9.89
N SER A 78 -14.14 0.58 -8.68
CA SER A 78 -14.72 1.28 -7.52
C SER A 78 -13.76 2.26 -6.83
N HIS A 79 -12.49 2.32 -7.25
CA HIS A 79 -11.50 3.23 -6.67
C HIS A 79 -11.54 4.63 -7.32
N LEU A 80 -11.39 5.70 -6.52
CA LEU A 80 -11.40 7.10 -6.98
C LEU A 80 -10.31 7.42 -8.02
N ALA A 81 -9.22 6.64 -8.07
CA ALA A 81 -8.19 6.80 -9.10
C ALA A 81 -8.73 6.63 -10.54
N TYR A 82 -9.86 5.92 -10.72
CA TYR A 82 -10.51 5.81 -12.03
C TYR A 82 -11.23 7.10 -12.46
N SER A 83 -11.61 7.99 -11.52
CA SER A 83 -12.25 9.27 -11.87
C SER A 83 -11.24 10.35 -12.27
N CYS A 84 -9.94 10.12 -12.07
CA CYS A 84 -8.87 11.05 -12.43
C CYS A 84 -8.23 10.75 -13.81
N LEU A 85 -8.77 9.79 -14.57
CA LEU A 85 -8.41 9.58 -15.97
C LEU A 85 -9.07 10.66 -16.83
N CYS A 86 -8.49 11.86 -16.78
CA CYS A 86 -8.74 12.94 -17.74
C CYS A 86 -8.07 12.60 -19.08
#